data_AF-A0A8U0L5S4-F1
#
_entry.id   AF-A0A8U0L5S4-F1
#
_cell.length_a   1.000
_cell.length_b   1.000
_cell.length_c   1.000
_cell.angle_alpha   90.00
_cell.angle_beta   90.00
_cell.angle_gamma   90.00
#
_symmetry.space_group_name_H-M   'P 1'
#
loop_
_entity.id
_entity.type
_entity.pdbx_description
1 polymer ?
#
loop_
_entity_poly.entity_id
_entity_poly.type
_entity_poly.pdbx_seq_one_letter_code
_entity_poly.pdbx_strand_id
1 'polypeptide(L)'
;MLHICRGASLTSFAGLRYWCSRVASSVWPARISPVSGSAKLLDYVHGGGKVVGTYMSMDNGCDETNPLYGNRMLGDSYWDRDFIMPNDEVGARLPKEEFVMYERGARVRTAGSRVLLDSVEPYFNREGRYFCSHLHAPSAGRVGFPAATRYGDVVYFSHPLFRIYKDFAPSWVKAIFADVLDLLMPRQLVRKDDGHTVSGLEVQLRRSGSRNSLMLHCLYYPCKKSAANLYTIDEKVPLSDQRVRVYAGDAEIESVRAIRQGEVISERDYTVADGYVDLNIPKIDGYEIIELSLK
;
A
#
# COMPACT_ATOMS: atom_id res chain seq x y z
N MET A 1 -14.14 -20.00 -27.54
CA MET A 1 -15.55 -20.38 -27.41
C MET A 1 -16.07 -19.72 -26.14
N LEU A 2 -17.02 -18.79 -26.32
CA LEU A 2 -17.55 -17.89 -25.29
C LEU A 2 -18.44 -18.69 -24.32
N HIS A 3 -18.30 -18.49 -23.01
CA HIS A 3 -19.40 -18.75 -22.08
C HIS A 3 -19.54 -17.60 -21.08
N ILE A 4 -20.58 -16.83 -21.31
CA ILE A 4 -21.23 -15.92 -20.35
C ILE A 4 -22.26 -16.77 -19.60
N CYS A 5 -22.24 -16.77 -18.26
CA CYS A 5 -23.38 -17.17 -17.44
C CYS A 5 -23.49 -16.28 -16.20
N ARG A 6 -24.72 -15.78 -15.97
CA ARG A 6 -25.19 -15.00 -14.82
C ARG A 6 -25.60 -15.95 -13.67
N GLY A 7 -25.44 -15.52 -12.41
CA GLY A 7 -26.36 -15.87 -11.32
C GLY A 7 -25.83 -16.71 -10.14
N ALA A 8 -25.84 -16.07 -8.95
CA ALA A 8 -26.13 -16.58 -7.59
C ALA A 8 -25.12 -17.42 -6.75
N SER A 9 -24.73 -16.80 -5.62
CA SER A 9 -24.58 -17.22 -4.21
C SER A 9 -23.69 -18.40 -3.74
N LEU A 10 -22.99 -18.11 -2.61
CA LEU A 10 -22.32 -18.97 -1.61
C LEU A 10 -21.06 -19.69 -2.12
N THR A 11 -19.88 -19.69 -1.46
CA THR A 11 -19.50 -19.67 -0.04
C THR A 11 -18.08 -19.08 0.11
N SER A 12 -17.80 -18.55 1.31
CA SER A 12 -16.48 -18.07 1.76
C SER A 12 -15.43 -19.18 1.76
N PHE A 13 -14.29 -18.99 1.08
CA PHE A 13 -12.96 -19.43 1.48
C PHE A 13 -11.91 -18.68 0.64
N ALA A 14 -10.95 -18.03 1.31
CA ALA A 14 -9.69 -17.48 0.80
C ALA A 14 -9.74 -16.74 -0.56
N GLY A 15 -10.12 -15.46 -0.55
CA GLY A 15 -10.17 -14.63 -1.76
C GLY A 15 -9.50 -13.26 -1.57
N LEU A 16 -8.23 -13.13 -1.99
CA LEU A 16 -7.72 -11.84 -2.46
C LEU A 16 -7.99 -11.77 -3.97
N ARG A 17 -9.14 -11.22 -4.34
CA ARG A 17 -9.44 -10.80 -5.71
C ARG A 17 -9.88 -9.34 -5.66
N TYR A 18 -8.96 -8.43 -5.97
CA TYR A 18 -9.29 -7.02 -6.15
C TYR A 18 -9.82 -6.81 -7.57
N TRP A 19 -11.14 -6.73 -7.70
CA TRP A 19 -11.76 -6.02 -8.83
C TRP A 19 -13.15 -5.51 -8.43
N CYS A 20 -13.32 -4.20 -8.28
CA CYS A 20 -14.57 -3.50 -8.64
C CYS A 20 -14.45 -1.96 -8.63
N SER A 21 -14.73 -1.39 -9.81
CA SER A 21 -15.24 -0.06 -10.19
C SER A 21 -14.75 1.25 -9.54
N ARG A 22 -14.28 2.13 -10.45
CA ARG A 22 -14.05 3.58 -10.39
C ARG A 22 -12.96 4.03 -9.39
N VAL A 23 -11.77 4.27 -9.94
CA VAL A 23 -10.45 4.45 -9.31
C VAL A 23 -9.86 3.13 -8.79
N ALA A 24 -9.28 2.33 -9.69
CA ALA A 24 -8.72 1.01 -9.35
C ALA A 24 -7.19 1.07 -9.22
N SER A 25 -6.61 1.51 -8.10
CA SER A 25 -5.18 1.23 -7.88
C SER A 25 -4.96 -0.29 -7.91
N SER A 26 -4.19 -0.79 -8.88
CA SER A 26 -3.83 -2.20 -8.95
C SER A 26 -2.41 -2.37 -8.40
N VAL A 27 -2.30 -3.24 -7.39
CA VAL A 27 -1.05 -3.58 -6.72
C VAL A 27 -0.76 -5.05 -7.02
N TRP A 28 0.38 -5.33 -7.64
CA TRP A 28 0.69 -6.66 -8.14
C TRP A 28 1.91 -7.26 -7.43
N PRO A 29 1.83 -8.53 -6.96
CA PRO A 29 2.95 -9.20 -6.32
C PRO A 29 4.06 -9.59 -7.31
N ALA A 30 5.24 -9.92 -6.75
CA ALA A 30 6.57 -9.91 -7.36
C ALA A 30 6.83 -10.76 -8.63
N ARG A 31 5.88 -11.57 -9.13
CA ARG A 31 6.03 -12.29 -10.41
C ARG A 31 4.69 -12.44 -11.12
N ILE A 32 4.46 -11.59 -12.12
CA ILE A 32 3.39 -11.77 -13.11
C ILE A 32 4.06 -11.79 -14.47
N SER A 33 3.83 -12.88 -15.21
CA SER A 33 4.37 -13.03 -16.56
C SER A 33 3.65 -12.07 -17.53
N PRO A 34 4.39 -11.30 -18.35
CA PRO A 34 3.82 -10.25 -19.20
C PRO A 34 3.03 -10.77 -20.41
N VAL A 35 3.10 -12.06 -20.72
CA VAL A 35 2.60 -12.67 -21.98
C VAL A 35 1.08 -12.46 -22.22
N SER A 36 0.29 -12.05 -21.23
CA SER A 36 -1.11 -11.62 -21.45
C SER A 36 -1.56 -10.34 -20.72
N GLY A 37 -0.71 -9.78 -19.86
CA GLY A 37 -1.08 -8.69 -18.94
C GLY A 37 -0.63 -7.30 -19.36
N SER A 38 0.43 -7.19 -20.18
CA SER A 38 1.09 -5.90 -20.43
C SER A 38 0.21 -4.92 -21.19
N ALA A 39 -0.44 -5.37 -22.27
CA ALA A 39 -1.37 -4.54 -23.04
C ALA A 39 -2.54 -4.02 -22.18
N LYS A 40 -3.13 -4.89 -21.35
CA LYS A 40 -4.24 -4.51 -20.47
C LYS A 40 -3.84 -3.48 -19.41
N LEU A 41 -2.63 -3.60 -18.85
CA LEU A 41 -2.12 -2.63 -17.88
C LEU A 41 -1.76 -1.31 -18.55
N LEU A 42 -1.21 -1.34 -19.75
CA LEU A 42 -0.97 -0.12 -20.54
C LEU A 42 -2.28 0.58 -20.87
N ASP A 43 -3.29 -0.14 -21.37
CA ASP A 43 -4.63 0.40 -21.64
C ASP A 43 -5.26 0.99 -20.37
N TYR A 44 -5.09 0.30 -19.23
CA TYR A 44 -5.58 0.78 -17.94
C TYR A 44 -4.92 2.12 -17.55
N VAL A 45 -3.59 2.22 -17.71
CA VAL A 45 -2.85 3.46 -17.44
C VAL A 45 -3.22 4.56 -18.42
N HIS A 46 -3.37 4.27 -19.71
CA HIS A 46 -3.83 5.23 -20.72
C HIS A 46 -5.25 5.75 -20.42
N GLY A 47 -6.09 4.96 -19.76
CA GLY A 47 -7.39 5.38 -19.23
C GLY A 47 -7.33 6.22 -17.93
N GLY A 48 -6.14 6.63 -17.48
CA GLY A 48 -5.92 7.38 -16.23
C GLY A 48 -5.76 6.49 -14.99
N GLY A 49 -5.65 5.17 -15.19
CA GLY A 49 -5.41 4.20 -14.14
C GLY A 49 -4.04 4.36 -13.50
N LYS A 50 -3.95 4.10 -12.20
CA LYS A 50 -2.72 4.19 -11.42
C LYS A 50 -2.17 2.81 -11.12
N VAL A 51 -0.86 2.62 -11.31
CA VAL A 51 -0.20 1.31 -11.11
C VAL A 51 1.03 1.48 -10.23
N VAL A 52 1.21 0.55 -9.29
CA VAL A 52 2.47 0.38 -8.57
C VAL A 52 3.03 -1.00 -8.86
N GLY A 53 4.20 -1.04 -9.49
CA GLY A 53 4.97 -2.25 -9.75
C GLY A 53 6.13 -2.41 -8.76
N THR A 54 6.51 -3.65 -8.47
CA THR A 54 7.62 -3.98 -7.56
C THR A 54 8.46 -5.13 -8.11
N TYR A 55 9.78 -5.01 -8.00
CA TYR A 55 10.77 -6.04 -8.38
C TYR A 55 10.52 -6.62 -9.78
N MET A 56 10.29 -7.92 -9.90
CA MET A 56 10.12 -8.62 -11.18
C MET A 56 8.67 -8.63 -11.69
N SER A 57 7.77 -7.81 -11.11
CA SER A 57 6.39 -7.71 -11.62
C SER A 57 6.40 -7.17 -13.06
N MET A 58 5.77 -7.89 -14.00
CA MET A 58 5.69 -7.52 -15.42
C MET A 58 7.03 -7.44 -16.15
N ASP A 59 8.08 -8.08 -15.63
CA ASP A 59 9.38 -8.17 -16.28
C ASP A 59 9.69 -9.59 -16.76
N ASN A 60 10.48 -9.71 -17.82
CA ASN A 60 10.84 -10.98 -18.44
C ASN A 60 12.22 -11.45 -18.00
N GLY A 61 12.97 -10.64 -17.25
CA GLY A 61 14.38 -10.85 -16.96
C GLY A 61 15.29 -10.64 -18.18
N CYS A 62 14.79 -10.03 -19.24
CA CYS A 62 15.57 -9.67 -20.42
C CYS A 62 16.08 -8.24 -20.28
N ASP A 63 17.28 -7.95 -20.82
CA ASP A 63 17.87 -6.61 -20.86
C ASP A 63 17.15 -5.70 -21.88
N GLU A 64 15.88 -5.42 -21.60
CA GLU A 64 14.94 -4.73 -22.47
C GLU A 64 14.24 -3.58 -21.74
N THR A 65 13.68 -2.65 -22.51
CA THR A 65 12.87 -1.58 -21.96
C THR A 65 11.47 -2.10 -21.67
N ASN A 66 11.04 -1.97 -20.42
CA ASN A 66 9.67 -2.19 -20.00
C ASN A 66 8.84 -0.92 -20.25
N PRO A 67 7.92 -0.91 -21.23
CA PRO A 67 7.18 0.28 -21.60
C PRO A 67 6.19 0.73 -20.53
N LEU A 68 5.77 -0.16 -19.62
CA LEU A 68 4.88 0.20 -18.51
C LEU A 68 5.60 1.06 -17.47
N TYR A 69 6.88 0.76 -17.21
CA TYR A 69 7.66 1.44 -16.18
C TYR A 69 8.56 2.55 -16.72
N GLY A 70 8.75 2.63 -18.04
CA GLY A 70 9.71 3.56 -18.64
C GLY A 70 11.15 3.28 -18.16
N ASN A 71 11.46 2.00 -17.93
CA ASN A 71 12.76 1.54 -17.40
C ASN A 71 13.33 0.43 -18.28
N ARG A 72 14.65 0.42 -18.47
CA ARG A 72 15.40 -0.75 -18.95
C ARG A 72 15.70 -1.66 -17.78
N MET A 73 15.26 -2.91 -17.86
CA MET A 73 15.34 -3.90 -16.79
C MET A 73 16.62 -4.70 -16.96
N LEU A 74 17.59 -4.56 -16.05
CA LEU A 74 18.93 -5.14 -16.21
C LEU A 74 19.12 -6.49 -15.49
N GLY A 75 18.04 -7.04 -14.93
CA GLY A 75 18.05 -8.25 -14.11
C GLY A 75 18.31 -7.99 -12.63
N ASP A 76 18.70 -9.02 -11.89
CA ASP A 76 18.93 -8.93 -10.44
C ASP A 76 20.05 -7.96 -10.04
N SER A 77 19.93 -7.37 -8.86
CA SER A 77 20.99 -6.60 -8.18
C SER A 77 22.25 -7.43 -8.02
N TYR A 78 23.40 -6.75 -8.14
CA TYR A 78 24.69 -7.31 -7.75
C TYR A 78 24.75 -7.56 -6.23
N TRP A 79 23.92 -6.83 -5.47
CA TRP A 79 23.94 -6.81 -4.03
C TRP A 79 22.80 -7.64 -3.44
N ASP A 80 23.12 -8.54 -2.51
CA ASP A 80 22.11 -9.32 -1.78
C ASP A 80 21.22 -8.42 -0.93
N ARG A 81 21.81 -7.35 -0.43
CA ARG A 81 21.20 -6.35 0.43
C ARG A 81 21.86 -5.02 0.12
N ASP A 82 21.05 -4.04 -0.20
CA ASP A 82 21.43 -2.65 -0.35
C ASP A 82 20.47 -1.80 0.51
N PHE A 83 20.57 -0.49 0.37
CA PHE A 83 19.83 0.47 1.18
C PHE A 83 19.03 1.42 0.30
N ILE A 84 18.10 2.14 0.90
CA ILE A 84 17.49 3.34 0.34
C ILE A 84 17.73 4.52 1.28
N MET A 85 17.86 5.71 0.71
CA MET A 85 17.91 6.96 1.47
C MET A 85 16.62 7.75 1.23
N PRO A 86 15.77 7.95 2.25
CA PRO A 86 14.59 8.79 2.13
C PRO A 86 14.94 10.21 1.72
N ASN A 87 14.04 10.85 0.96
CA ASN A 87 14.15 12.24 0.57
C ASN A 87 12.87 12.99 0.92
N ASP A 88 12.65 14.19 0.38
CA ASP A 88 11.50 15.02 0.73
C ASP A 88 10.22 14.64 -0.01
N GLU A 89 10.31 13.77 -1.01
CA GLU A 89 9.16 13.27 -1.78
C GLU A 89 8.75 11.84 -1.38
N VAL A 90 9.72 10.95 -1.12
CA VAL A 90 9.47 9.56 -0.72
C VAL A 90 10.23 9.25 0.56
N GLY A 91 9.49 8.81 1.58
CA GLY A 91 9.97 8.70 2.94
C GLY A 91 10.12 10.06 3.61
N ALA A 92 9.28 11.04 3.24
CA ALA A 92 9.41 12.44 3.67
C ALA A 92 9.43 12.59 5.19
N ARG A 93 8.65 11.75 5.89
CA ARG A 93 8.49 11.71 7.35
C ARG A 93 9.47 10.78 8.07
N LEU A 94 10.36 10.11 7.34
CA LEU A 94 11.39 9.25 7.93
C LEU A 94 12.64 10.06 8.31
N PRO A 95 13.44 9.58 9.28
CA PRO A 95 14.81 10.04 9.46
C PRO A 95 15.57 10.00 8.14
N LYS A 96 16.41 11.01 7.88
CA LYS A 96 17.24 11.09 6.66
C LYS A 96 18.49 10.22 6.81
N GLU A 97 18.26 8.93 6.98
CA GLU A 97 19.26 7.89 7.17
C GLU A 97 18.98 6.71 6.25
N GLU A 98 19.97 5.84 6.06
CA GLU A 98 19.84 4.70 5.16
C GLU A 98 19.02 3.56 5.79
N PHE A 99 18.05 3.05 5.04
CA PHE A 99 17.25 1.90 5.43
C PHE A 99 17.62 0.69 4.59
N VAL A 100 18.04 -0.39 5.25
CA VAL A 100 18.40 -1.64 4.59
C VAL A 100 17.16 -2.30 3.97
N MET A 101 17.24 -2.70 2.71
CA MET A 101 16.11 -3.32 1.98
C MET A 101 15.93 -4.80 2.30
N TYR A 102 16.84 -5.41 3.07
CA TYR A 102 16.87 -6.80 3.56
C TYR A 102 16.92 -7.91 2.50
N GLU A 103 16.47 -7.63 1.28
CA GLU A 103 16.36 -8.58 0.18
C GLU A 103 16.92 -8.00 -1.13
N ARG A 104 17.38 -8.89 -2.00
CA ARG A 104 17.91 -8.56 -3.31
C ARG A 104 16.84 -7.87 -4.17
N GLY A 105 17.16 -6.68 -4.66
CA GLY A 105 16.36 -5.94 -5.65
C GLY A 105 16.74 -6.26 -7.10
N ALA A 106 16.17 -5.51 -8.03
CA ALA A 106 16.53 -5.51 -9.44
C ALA A 106 17.41 -4.30 -9.78
N ARG A 107 18.24 -4.42 -10.82
CA ARG A 107 18.93 -3.29 -11.44
C ARG A 107 18.06 -2.76 -12.55
N VAL A 108 17.84 -1.46 -12.56
CA VAL A 108 17.10 -0.78 -13.63
C VAL A 108 17.85 0.47 -14.08
N ARG A 109 17.61 0.92 -15.30
CA ARG A 109 18.00 2.26 -15.76
C ARG A 109 16.78 2.97 -16.32
N THR A 110 16.69 4.28 -16.09
CA THR A 110 15.61 5.08 -16.64
C THR A 110 15.65 5.07 -18.16
N ALA A 111 14.51 4.82 -18.79
CA ALA A 111 14.28 4.91 -20.23
C ALA A 111 13.07 5.82 -20.51
N GLY A 112 12.97 6.93 -19.79
CA GLY A 112 11.85 7.87 -19.83
C GLY A 112 11.17 8.12 -18.48
N SER A 113 11.42 7.26 -17.49
CA SER A 113 10.97 7.47 -16.11
C SER A 113 11.81 8.52 -15.38
N ARG A 114 11.23 9.14 -14.35
CA ARG A 114 11.91 10.00 -13.37
C ARG A 114 12.30 9.17 -12.15
N VAL A 115 13.52 9.31 -11.66
CA VAL A 115 13.94 8.68 -10.40
C VAL A 115 13.23 9.36 -9.23
N LEU A 116 12.66 8.55 -8.32
CA LEU A 116 12.10 8.98 -7.04
C LEU A 116 13.05 8.69 -5.88
N LEU A 117 13.73 7.55 -5.92
CA LEU A 117 14.74 7.12 -4.95
C LEU A 117 15.83 6.35 -5.68
N ASP A 118 17.07 6.51 -5.23
CA ASP A 118 18.18 5.63 -5.59
C ASP A 118 18.48 4.65 -4.44
N SER A 119 19.05 3.51 -4.78
CA SER A 119 19.63 2.63 -3.77
C SER A 119 21.00 3.17 -3.33
N VAL A 120 21.50 2.68 -2.20
CA VAL A 120 22.87 2.89 -1.76
C VAL A 120 23.58 1.56 -1.66
N GLU A 121 24.76 1.47 -2.26
CA GLU A 121 25.52 0.22 -2.34
C GLU A 121 26.12 -0.17 -0.99
N PRO A 122 26.16 -1.47 -0.64
CA PRO A 122 27.02 -1.98 0.42
C PRO A 122 28.49 -2.02 -0.03
N TYR A 123 29.41 -2.19 0.92
CA TYR A 123 30.82 -2.44 0.59
C TYR A 123 31.04 -3.78 -0.14
N PHE A 124 30.27 -4.83 0.21
CA PHE A 124 30.39 -6.18 -0.33
C PHE A 124 29.14 -7.03 -0.05
N ASN A 125 28.97 -8.14 -0.77
CA ASN A 125 28.05 -9.20 -0.35
C ASN A 125 28.67 -10.02 0.78
N ARG A 126 27.87 -10.33 1.81
CA ARG A 126 28.30 -11.13 2.96
C ARG A 126 28.33 -12.61 2.58
N GLU A 127 29.35 -13.00 1.83
CA GLU A 127 29.54 -14.34 1.29
C GLU A 127 31.00 -14.81 1.41
N GLY A 128 31.18 -16.11 1.62
CA GLY A 128 32.50 -16.75 1.72
C GLY A 128 33.38 -16.12 2.80
N ARG A 129 34.46 -15.47 2.39
CA ARG A 129 35.46 -14.81 3.25
C ARG A 129 35.10 -13.38 3.64
N TYR A 130 34.04 -12.80 3.07
CA TYR A 130 33.56 -11.46 3.41
C TYR A 130 32.53 -11.57 4.54
N PHE A 131 33.00 -11.40 5.77
CA PHE A 131 32.20 -11.53 6.98
C PHE A 131 31.94 -10.17 7.63
N CYS A 132 30.73 -10.02 8.17
CA CYS A 132 30.36 -8.97 9.10
C CYS A 132 29.54 -9.63 10.23
N SER A 133 29.72 -9.17 11.47
CA SER A 133 28.94 -9.63 12.63
C SER A 133 27.46 -9.23 12.53
N HIS A 134 27.13 -8.22 11.73
CA HIS A 134 25.77 -7.88 11.34
C HIS A 134 25.24 -8.80 10.23
N LEU A 135 23.91 -8.87 10.08
CA LEU A 135 23.25 -9.68 9.05
C LEU A 135 23.45 -9.15 7.62
N HIS A 136 24.08 -7.99 7.45
CA HIS A 136 24.37 -7.34 6.17
C HIS A 136 25.68 -6.54 6.27
N ALA A 137 26.32 -6.30 5.12
CA ALA A 137 27.50 -5.44 5.07
C ALA A 137 27.09 -3.96 5.23
N PRO A 138 27.95 -3.11 5.81
CA PRO A 138 27.67 -1.68 5.92
C PRO A 138 27.52 -1.02 4.54
N SER A 139 26.80 0.09 4.50
CA SER A 139 26.73 0.97 3.34
C SER A 139 28.09 1.56 2.99
N ALA A 140 28.37 1.66 1.70
CA ALA A 140 29.52 2.36 1.15
C ALA A 140 29.23 3.84 0.85
N GLY A 141 28.00 4.32 1.09
CA GLY A 141 27.58 5.70 0.80
C GLY A 141 27.56 6.05 -0.70
N ARG A 142 27.73 5.06 -1.58
CA ARG A 142 27.72 5.25 -3.03
C ARG A 142 26.32 5.04 -3.58
N VAL A 143 25.86 6.00 -4.39
CA VAL A 143 24.60 5.89 -5.11
C VAL A 143 24.63 4.68 -6.03
N GLY A 144 23.63 3.81 -5.88
CA GLY A 144 23.43 2.60 -6.65
C GLY A 144 22.47 2.79 -7.83
N PHE A 145 21.65 1.77 -8.10
CA PHE A 145 20.63 1.84 -9.14
C PHE A 145 19.34 2.49 -8.60
N PRO A 146 18.46 3.02 -9.47
CA PRO A 146 17.17 3.52 -9.03
C PRO A 146 16.40 2.48 -8.21
N ALA A 147 16.01 2.87 -6.99
CA ALA A 147 15.21 2.08 -6.06
C ALA A 147 13.71 2.30 -6.29
N ALA A 148 13.32 3.52 -6.68
CA ALA A 148 11.96 3.87 -7.06
C ALA A 148 11.98 4.84 -8.25
N THR A 149 11.05 4.67 -9.19
CA THR A 149 10.92 5.51 -10.39
C THR A 149 9.45 5.79 -10.70
N ARG A 150 9.17 6.90 -11.38
CA ARG A 150 7.85 7.29 -11.83
C ARG A 150 7.81 7.49 -13.34
N TYR A 151 6.84 6.89 -14.00
CA TYR A 151 6.55 7.12 -15.41
C TYR A 151 5.06 7.42 -15.58
N GLY A 152 4.74 8.72 -15.66
CA GLY A 152 3.36 9.20 -15.64
C GLY A 152 2.60 8.76 -14.38
N ASP A 153 1.61 7.89 -14.59
CA ASP A 153 0.68 7.33 -13.60
C ASP A 153 1.14 5.99 -13.01
N VAL A 154 2.40 5.63 -13.28
CA VAL A 154 3.02 4.39 -12.81
C VAL A 154 4.19 4.70 -11.91
N VAL A 155 4.26 4.05 -10.75
CA VAL A 155 5.46 4.01 -9.91
C VAL A 155 6.00 2.59 -9.88
N TYR A 156 7.31 2.45 -10.06
CA TYR A 156 8.02 1.18 -9.99
C TYR A 156 9.05 1.22 -8.88
N PHE A 157 9.06 0.19 -8.05
CA PHE A 157 10.13 -0.05 -7.08
C PHE A 157 10.99 -1.25 -7.50
N SER A 158 12.31 -1.13 -7.42
CA SER A 158 13.21 -2.22 -7.82
C SER A 158 13.33 -3.34 -6.79
N HIS A 159 12.97 -3.10 -5.53
CA HIS A 159 12.96 -4.12 -4.48
C HIS A 159 11.60 -4.79 -4.33
N PRO A 160 11.52 -6.02 -3.77
CA PRO A 160 10.27 -6.73 -3.54
C PRO A 160 9.55 -6.25 -2.26
N LEU A 161 9.04 -5.00 -2.25
CA LEU A 161 8.52 -4.34 -1.03
C LEU A 161 7.51 -5.18 -0.25
N PHE A 162 6.56 -5.81 -0.93
CA PHE A 162 5.54 -6.60 -0.24
C PHE A 162 6.09 -7.87 0.41
N ARG A 163 7.14 -8.46 -0.18
CA ARG A 163 7.83 -9.61 0.42
C ARG A 163 8.67 -9.15 1.61
N ILE A 164 9.41 -8.06 1.46
CA ILE A 164 10.17 -7.43 2.54
C ILE A 164 9.23 -7.10 3.72
N TYR A 165 8.07 -6.51 3.44
CA TYR A 165 7.09 -6.20 4.49
C TYR A 165 6.51 -7.45 5.13
N LYS A 166 6.19 -8.48 4.34
CA LYS A 166 5.68 -9.75 4.86
C LYS A 166 6.68 -10.45 5.78
N ASP A 167 7.95 -10.46 5.40
CA ASP A 167 8.96 -11.29 6.05
C ASP A 167 9.69 -10.55 7.20
N PHE A 168 9.82 -9.23 7.12
CA PHE A 168 10.56 -8.41 8.10
C PHE A 168 9.69 -7.34 8.79
N ALA A 169 8.51 -7.02 8.25
CA ALA A 169 7.61 -5.98 8.74
C ALA A 169 8.22 -4.58 9.04
N PRO A 170 9.22 -4.07 8.28
CA PRO A 170 9.76 -2.75 8.53
C PRO A 170 8.71 -1.66 8.37
N SER A 171 8.61 -0.77 9.36
CA SER A 171 7.68 0.36 9.34
C SER A 171 7.96 1.34 8.19
N TRP A 172 9.24 1.53 7.82
CA TRP A 172 9.63 2.44 6.74
C TRP A 172 9.09 2.01 5.36
N VAL A 173 8.84 0.72 5.12
CA VAL A 173 8.17 0.25 3.88
C VAL A 173 6.76 0.80 3.78
N LYS A 174 6.01 0.83 4.89
CA LYS A 174 4.67 1.45 4.92
C LYS A 174 4.75 2.94 4.63
N ALA A 175 5.75 3.64 5.18
CA ALA A 175 5.92 5.08 4.99
C ALA A 175 6.22 5.45 3.53
N ILE A 176 7.22 4.83 2.90
CA ILE A 176 7.56 5.10 1.49
C ILE A 176 6.41 4.73 0.54
N PHE A 177 5.67 3.67 0.86
CA PHE A 177 4.51 3.27 0.06
C PHE A 177 3.35 4.24 0.23
N ALA A 178 3.11 4.75 1.43
CA ALA A 178 2.09 5.78 1.69
C ALA A 178 2.37 7.07 0.91
N ASP A 179 3.63 7.53 0.87
CA ASP A 179 4.01 8.70 0.08
C ASP A 179 3.77 8.48 -1.42
N VAL A 180 4.08 7.27 -1.94
CA VAL A 180 3.76 6.91 -3.33
C VAL A 180 2.25 6.87 -3.60
N LEU A 181 1.45 6.38 -2.66
CA LEU A 181 -0.01 6.45 -2.77
C LEU A 181 -0.50 7.89 -2.81
N ASP A 182 0.10 8.80 -2.04
CA ASP A 182 -0.24 10.22 -2.08
C ASP A 182 0.10 10.88 -3.41
N LEU A 183 1.23 10.48 -4.03
CA LEU A 183 1.62 10.94 -5.37
C LEU A 183 0.66 10.48 -6.47
N LEU A 184 0.14 9.25 -6.36
CA LEU A 184 -0.74 8.64 -7.38
C LEU A 184 -2.23 8.92 -7.13
N MET A 185 -2.62 9.04 -5.87
CA MET A 185 -4.01 9.13 -5.41
C MET A 185 -4.14 10.20 -4.31
N PRO A 186 -3.98 11.49 -4.63
CA PRO A 186 -4.08 12.56 -3.63
C PRO A 186 -5.44 12.58 -2.94
N ARG A 187 -6.52 12.25 -3.66
CA ARG A 187 -7.88 12.12 -3.10
C ARG A 187 -8.21 10.68 -2.73
N GLN A 188 -7.65 10.21 -1.62
CA GLN A 188 -8.00 8.90 -1.05
C GLN A 188 -9.40 8.94 -0.42
N LEU A 189 -10.15 7.84 -0.52
CA LEU A 189 -11.52 7.76 0.02
C LEU A 189 -11.55 7.65 1.54
N VAL A 190 -10.55 6.99 2.13
CA VAL A 190 -10.36 6.91 3.57
C VAL A 190 -8.88 7.09 3.87
N ARG A 191 -8.55 7.92 4.86
CA ARG A 191 -7.21 8.03 5.43
C ARG A 191 -7.30 7.82 6.94
N LYS A 192 -6.28 7.19 7.51
CA LYS A 192 -6.09 7.10 8.96
C LYS A 192 -5.14 8.21 9.38
N ASP A 193 -5.40 8.83 10.52
CA ASP A 193 -4.43 9.73 11.14
C ASP A 193 -3.35 8.90 11.84
N ASP A 194 -2.14 8.87 11.27
CA ASP A 194 -1.03 8.04 11.76
C ASP A 194 -0.66 8.33 13.23
N GLY A 195 -0.93 9.54 13.74
CA GLY A 195 -0.63 9.94 15.12
C GLY A 195 -1.68 9.51 16.15
N HIS A 196 -2.88 9.16 15.69
CA HIS A 196 -4.04 8.92 16.55
C HIS A 196 -4.73 7.56 16.29
N THR A 197 -4.31 6.85 15.24
CA THR A 197 -4.96 5.62 14.83
C THR A 197 -3.98 4.46 14.80
N VAL A 198 -4.38 3.35 15.41
CA VAL A 198 -3.53 2.15 15.46
C VAL A 198 -3.32 1.59 14.05
N SER A 199 -2.07 1.22 13.72
CA SER A 199 -1.73 0.76 12.36
C SER A 199 -2.52 -0.49 11.95
N GLY A 200 -2.86 -1.35 12.92
CA GLY A 200 -3.62 -2.59 12.72
C GLY A 200 -5.13 -2.40 12.54
N LEU A 201 -5.68 -1.19 12.68
CA LEU A 201 -7.09 -0.95 12.40
C LEU A 201 -7.36 -1.10 10.91
N GLU A 202 -8.21 -2.06 10.55
CA GLU A 202 -8.69 -2.24 9.19
C GLU A 202 -9.94 -1.39 8.96
N VAL A 203 -9.95 -0.65 7.85
CA VAL A 203 -11.06 0.20 7.46
C VAL A 203 -11.51 -0.11 6.03
N GLN A 204 -12.81 -0.23 5.82
CA GLN A 204 -13.39 -0.46 4.50
C GLN A 204 -14.61 0.45 4.31
N LEU A 205 -14.57 1.30 3.27
CA LEU A 205 -15.69 2.19 2.94
C LEU A 205 -16.57 1.55 1.88
N ARG A 206 -17.89 1.65 2.09
CA ARG A 206 -18.90 1.19 1.14
C ARG A 206 -19.94 2.29 0.96
N ARG A 207 -20.47 2.46 -0.25
CA ARG A 207 -21.64 3.30 -0.48
C ARG A 207 -22.90 2.43 -0.45
N SER A 208 -23.85 2.78 0.38
CA SER A 208 -25.17 2.15 0.45
C SER A 208 -26.16 2.93 -0.40
N GLY A 209 -26.51 2.39 -1.57
CA GLY A 209 -27.47 3.04 -2.48
C GLY A 209 -28.89 3.12 -1.91
N SER A 210 -29.31 2.15 -1.09
CA SER A 210 -30.66 2.12 -0.50
C SER A 210 -30.85 3.07 0.67
N ARG A 211 -29.76 3.47 1.34
CA ARG A 211 -29.79 4.38 2.51
C ARG A 211 -29.22 5.77 2.21
N ASN A 212 -28.80 6.01 0.97
CA ASN A 212 -28.01 7.18 0.58
C ASN A 212 -26.90 7.50 1.61
N SER A 213 -26.11 6.49 1.99
CA SER A 213 -25.12 6.64 3.06
C SER A 213 -23.75 6.04 2.68
N LEU A 214 -22.71 6.51 3.37
CA LEU A 214 -21.40 5.87 3.39
C LEU A 214 -21.27 5.03 4.66
N MET A 215 -20.83 3.79 4.50
CA MET A 215 -20.65 2.81 5.56
C MET A 215 -19.16 2.54 5.71
N LEU A 216 -18.57 3.01 6.80
CA LEU A 216 -17.20 2.76 7.17
C LEU A 216 -17.14 1.59 8.15
N HIS A 217 -16.75 0.43 7.64
CA HIS A 217 -16.48 -0.76 8.44
C HIS A 217 -15.11 -0.63 9.10
N CYS A 218 -15.06 -0.78 10.41
CA CYS A 218 -13.85 -0.67 11.21
C CYS A 218 -13.64 -1.96 12.00
N LEU A 219 -12.53 -2.65 11.78
CA LEU A 219 -12.23 -3.94 12.38
C LEU A 219 -10.85 -3.92 13.05
N TYR A 220 -10.81 -4.31 14.33
CA TYR A 220 -9.57 -4.45 15.07
C TYR A 220 -9.58 -5.68 15.96
N TYR A 221 -8.79 -6.67 15.56
CA TYR A 221 -8.47 -7.86 16.35
C TYR A 221 -6.96 -8.05 16.27
N PRO A 222 -6.20 -7.76 17.34
CA PRO A 222 -4.76 -7.86 17.31
C PRO A 222 -4.33 -9.32 17.19
N CYS A 223 -3.63 -9.65 16.10
CA CYS A 223 -3.00 -10.95 15.93
C CYS A 223 -1.75 -11.03 16.79
N LYS A 224 -1.62 -12.11 17.55
CA LYS A 224 -0.44 -12.43 18.35
C LYS A 224 0.23 -13.67 17.79
N LYS A 225 1.56 -13.65 17.71
CA LYS A 225 2.35 -14.85 17.41
C LYS A 225 2.71 -15.57 18.70
N SER A 226 1.71 -16.13 19.37
CA SER A 226 1.89 -16.90 20.61
C SER A 226 2.43 -18.32 20.34
N ALA A 227 2.23 -18.85 19.12
CA ALA A 227 2.64 -20.19 18.72
C ALA A 227 3.72 -20.16 17.62
N ALA A 228 4.57 -21.20 17.56
CA ALA A 228 5.67 -21.28 16.60
C ALA A 228 5.21 -21.20 15.13
N ASN A 229 4.05 -21.80 14.83
CA ASN A 229 3.61 -22.06 13.45
C ASN A 229 2.29 -21.36 13.06
N LEU A 230 1.67 -20.58 13.95
CA LEU A 230 0.40 -19.90 13.67
C LEU A 230 0.29 -18.57 14.42
N TYR A 231 -0.39 -17.62 13.81
CA TYR A 231 -0.90 -16.42 14.48
C TYR A 231 -2.28 -16.72 15.08
N THR A 232 -2.51 -16.27 16.31
CA THR A 232 -3.78 -16.43 17.01
C THR A 232 -4.39 -15.06 17.32
N ILE A 233 -5.71 -15.04 17.49
CA ILE A 233 -6.44 -13.90 18.04
C ILE A 233 -6.93 -14.37 19.40
N ASP A 234 -6.20 -14.03 20.44
CA ASP A 234 -6.46 -14.52 21.80
C ASP A 234 -7.46 -13.61 22.53
N GLU A 235 -7.49 -12.33 22.17
CA GLU A 235 -8.25 -11.31 22.88
C GLU A 235 -8.88 -10.28 21.94
N LYS A 236 -9.97 -9.69 22.44
CA LYS A 236 -10.65 -8.55 21.84
C LYS A 236 -10.23 -7.31 22.62
N VAL A 237 -9.54 -6.38 21.96
CA VAL A 237 -9.08 -5.14 22.59
C VAL A 237 -9.91 -3.97 22.06
N PRO A 238 -10.68 -3.27 22.89
CA PRO A 238 -11.38 -2.08 22.46
C PRO A 238 -10.40 -0.95 22.17
N LEU A 239 -10.63 -0.25 21.06
CA LEU A 239 -9.94 1.00 20.75
C LEU A 239 -10.84 2.18 21.12
N SER A 240 -10.24 3.27 21.56
CA SER A 240 -10.92 4.56 21.76
C SER A 240 -10.28 5.64 20.90
N ASP A 241 -11.04 6.68 20.56
CA ASP A 241 -10.57 7.90 19.91
C ASP A 241 -9.73 7.67 18.64
N GLN A 242 -10.24 6.84 17.73
CA GLN A 242 -9.57 6.53 16.48
C GLN A 242 -9.95 7.55 15.41
N ARG A 243 -8.97 8.27 14.87
CA ARG A 243 -9.19 9.35 13.90
C ARG A 243 -9.06 8.88 12.46
N VAL A 244 -10.11 9.10 11.69
CA VAL A 244 -10.19 8.76 10.27
C VAL A 244 -10.75 9.92 9.48
N ARG A 245 -10.28 10.06 8.25
CA ARG A 245 -10.77 11.04 7.28
C ARG A 245 -11.49 10.28 6.16
N VAL A 246 -12.77 10.59 5.91
CA VAL A 246 -13.61 9.92 4.90
C VAL A 246 -14.02 10.91 3.82
N TYR A 247 -13.79 10.61 2.54
CA TYR A 247 -14.20 11.46 1.44
C TYR A 247 -15.70 11.30 1.16
N ALA A 248 -16.46 12.38 1.35
CA ALA A 248 -17.88 12.48 1.04
C ALA A 248 -18.15 13.27 -0.25
N GLY A 249 -17.15 13.97 -0.79
CA GLY A 249 -17.31 14.86 -1.94
C GLY A 249 -18.21 16.05 -1.57
N ASP A 250 -19.10 16.44 -2.48
CA ASP A 250 -20.01 17.59 -2.28
C ASP A 250 -21.29 17.23 -1.52
N ALA A 251 -21.39 16.01 -0.98
CA ALA A 251 -22.58 15.56 -0.26
C ALA A 251 -22.67 16.20 1.13
N GLU A 252 -23.86 16.69 1.49
CA GLU A 252 -24.12 17.22 2.83
C GLU A 252 -24.36 16.07 3.81
N ILE A 253 -23.68 16.10 4.96
CA ILE A 253 -23.81 15.08 6.01
C ILE A 253 -25.05 15.39 6.83
N GLU A 254 -26.00 14.47 6.84
CA GLU A 254 -27.22 14.57 7.64
C GLU A 254 -26.99 14.09 9.07
N SER A 255 -26.28 12.98 9.25
CA SER A 255 -25.94 12.43 10.56
C SER A 255 -24.79 11.45 10.47
N VAL A 256 -24.08 11.26 11.58
CA VAL A 256 -23.06 10.22 11.74
C VAL A 256 -23.48 9.30 12.88
N ARG A 257 -23.51 7.99 12.64
CA ARG A 257 -23.97 6.99 13.62
C ARG A 257 -22.99 5.84 13.77
N ALA A 258 -22.73 5.45 15.01
CA ALA A 258 -22.06 4.21 15.35
C ALA A 258 -23.12 3.11 15.47
N ILE A 259 -23.24 2.29 14.42
CA ILE A 259 -24.42 1.45 14.19
C ILE A 259 -24.52 0.33 15.22
N ARG A 260 -23.42 -0.30 15.63
CA ARG A 260 -23.49 -1.43 16.57
C ARG A 260 -23.64 -0.98 18.02
N GLN A 261 -23.18 0.22 18.38
CA GLN A 261 -23.51 0.84 19.68
C GLN A 261 -24.94 1.40 19.67
N GLY A 262 -25.50 1.73 18.50
CA GLY A 262 -26.78 2.40 18.40
C GLY A 262 -26.71 3.88 18.81
N GLU A 263 -25.55 4.50 18.67
CA GLU A 263 -25.27 5.85 19.13
C GLU A 263 -25.12 6.83 17.95
N VAL A 264 -25.62 8.04 18.12
CA VAL A 264 -25.34 9.16 17.20
C VAL A 264 -24.04 9.81 17.65
N ILE A 265 -23.09 9.94 16.74
CA ILE A 265 -21.82 10.62 17.00
C ILE A 265 -22.08 12.13 17.01
N SER A 266 -21.56 12.82 18.04
CA SER A 266 -21.76 14.26 18.21
C SER A 266 -21.14 15.03 17.06
N GLU A 267 -21.74 16.16 16.67
CA GLU A 267 -21.15 17.13 15.74
C GLU A 267 -19.82 17.72 16.26
N ARG A 268 -19.50 17.53 17.55
CA ARG A 268 -18.20 17.89 18.12
C ARG A 268 -17.08 16.90 17.77
N ASP A 269 -17.44 15.68 17.41
CA ASP A 269 -16.52 14.58 17.13
C ASP A 269 -16.21 14.42 15.63
N TYR A 270 -16.76 15.30 14.79
CA TYR A 270 -16.35 15.36 13.40
C TYR A 270 -16.41 16.78 12.83
N THR A 271 -15.62 17.01 11.79
CA THR A 271 -15.66 18.25 11.00
C THR A 271 -15.75 17.93 9.53
N VAL A 272 -16.36 18.82 8.75
CA VAL A 272 -16.48 18.69 7.30
C VAL A 272 -15.70 19.81 6.63
N ALA A 273 -14.69 19.47 5.83
CA ALA A 273 -13.86 20.42 5.10
C ALA A 273 -13.34 19.77 3.81
N ASP A 274 -13.29 20.53 2.72
CA ASP A 274 -12.73 20.08 1.42
C ASP A 274 -13.31 18.75 0.90
N GLY A 275 -14.60 18.52 1.15
CA GLY A 275 -15.31 17.28 0.78
C GLY A 275 -14.93 16.05 1.62
N TYR A 276 -14.23 16.26 2.73
CA TYR A 276 -13.85 15.24 3.70
C TYR A 276 -14.61 15.41 5.01
N VAL A 277 -14.89 14.28 5.66
CA VAL A 277 -15.35 14.20 7.03
C VAL A 277 -14.19 13.68 7.88
N ASP A 278 -13.60 14.57 8.68
CA ASP A 278 -12.61 14.22 9.71
C ASP A 278 -13.35 13.78 10.96
N LEU A 279 -13.28 12.49 11.27
CA LEU A 279 -14.09 11.83 12.29
C LEU A 279 -13.21 11.25 13.39
N ASN A 280 -13.57 11.53 14.64
CA ASN A 280 -13.13 10.79 15.81
C ASN A 280 -14.12 9.67 16.12
N ILE A 281 -13.68 8.41 15.98
CA ILE A 281 -14.50 7.24 16.35
C ILE A 281 -14.29 6.98 17.85
N PRO A 282 -15.31 7.19 18.70
CA PRO A 282 -15.14 7.18 20.15
C PRO A 282 -14.76 5.80 20.67
N LYS A 283 -15.32 4.74 20.08
CA LYS A 283 -15.05 3.37 20.49
C LYS A 283 -15.19 2.38 19.33
N ILE A 284 -14.23 1.48 19.21
CA ILE A 284 -14.31 0.30 18.34
C ILE A 284 -14.07 -0.91 19.22
N ASP A 285 -15.14 -1.64 19.53
CA ASP A 285 -15.05 -2.86 20.32
C ASP A 285 -15.02 -4.06 19.39
N GLY A 286 -13.82 -4.35 18.86
CA GLY A 286 -13.56 -5.42 17.88
C GLY A 286 -14.02 -5.08 16.46
N TYR A 287 -15.31 -4.78 16.30
CA TYR A 287 -15.89 -4.41 15.01
C TYR A 287 -16.94 -3.33 15.18
N GLU A 288 -16.87 -2.30 14.34
CA GLU A 288 -17.83 -1.21 14.24
C GLU A 288 -18.20 -0.87 12.80
N ILE A 289 -19.40 -0.30 12.61
CA ILE A 289 -19.81 0.33 11.35
C ILE A 289 -20.21 1.78 11.67
N ILE A 290 -19.48 2.72 11.08
CA ILE A 290 -19.90 4.13 11.09
C ILE A 290 -20.70 4.41 9.84
N GLU A 291 -21.96 4.80 10.01
CA GLU A 291 -22.82 5.31 8.94
C GLU A 291 -22.72 6.84 8.88
N LEU A 292 -22.35 7.36 7.71
CA LEU A 292 -22.49 8.78 7.37
C LEU A 292 -23.70 8.89 6.45
N SER A 293 -24.84 9.34 6.99
CA SER A 293 -26.06 9.60 6.20
C SER A 293 -25.84 10.86 5.35
N LEU A 294 -26.20 10.78 4.07
CA LEU A 294 -26.07 11.89 3.13
C LEU A 294 -27.46 12.44 2.79
N LYS A 295 -27.57 13.76 2.66
CA LYS A 295 -28.78 14.40 2.13
C LYS A 295 -28.97 14.18 0.64
#